data_AF-A0AAN5CEK5-F1
#
_entry.id   AF-A0AAN5CEK5-F1
#
_cell.length_a   1.000
_cell.length_b   1.000
_cell.length_c   1.000
_cell.angle_alpha   90.00
_cell.angle_beta   90.00
_cell.angle_gamma   90.00
#
_symmetry.space_group_name_H-M   'P 1'
#
loop_
_entity.id
_entity.type
_entity.pdbx_description
1 polymer ?
#
loop_
_entity_poly.entity_id
_entity_poly.type
_entity_poly.pdbx_seq_one_letter_code
_entity_poly.pdbx_strand_id
1 'polypeptide(L)'
;MSAERVDEVNEALIDMAKDDGRDKLDEGWALRSMKKAAPYSVNAKKFVENKFNDGMENGRKMDPAEAERLMKLDINIKPYERMNAHQIRLLSSDYMEEEIEEDEEYEVEFIDNFGRQK
;
A
#
# COMPACT_ATOMS: atom_id res chain seq x y z
N MET A 1 -52.27 -27.72 27.39
CA MET A 1 -51.62 -26.51 26.85
C MET A 1 -50.13 -26.76 26.51
N SER A 2 -49.71 -27.95 26.09
CA SER A 2 -48.28 -28.24 25.79
C SER A 2 -48.00 -28.71 24.36
N ALA A 3 -49.02 -28.93 23.53
CA ALA A 3 -48.86 -29.39 22.15
C ALA A 3 -48.56 -28.22 21.20
N GLU A 4 -49.30 -27.12 21.33
CA GLU A 4 -49.16 -25.90 20.49
C GLU A 4 -47.73 -25.32 20.50
N ARG A 5 -47.08 -25.34 21.67
CA ARG A 5 -45.70 -24.85 21.81
C ARG A 5 -44.66 -25.74 21.12
N VAL A 6 -44.94 -27.04 20.97
CA VAL A 6 -44.04 -27.98 20.27
C VAL A 6 -44.20 -27.83 18.77
N ASP A 7 -45.42 -27.56 18.30
CA ASP A 7 -45.72 -27.29 16.89
C ASP A 7 -45.08 -25.97 16.43
N GLU A 8 -45.18 -24.89 17.23
CA GLU A 8 -44.50 -23.61 16.95
C GLU A 8 -42.98 -23.75 16.83
N VAL A 9 -42.35 -24.55 17.70
CA VAL A 9 -40.90 -24.75 17.68
C VAL A 9 -40.47 -25.57 16.46
N ASN A 10 -41.28 -26.56 16.07
CA ASN A 10 -41.04 -27.34 14.85
C ASN A 10 -41.21 -26.49 13.59
N GLU A 11 -42.21 -25.61 13.55
CA GLU A 11 -42.40 -24.67 12.44
C GLU A 11 -41.21 -23.73 12.29
N ALA A 12 -40.69 -23.16 13.37
CA ALA A 12 -39.52 -22.29 13.34
C ALA A 12 -38.25 -23.01 12.87
N LEU A 13 -38.04 -24.27 13.26
CA LEU A 13 -36.92 -25.10 12.79
C LEU A 13 -37.02 -25.42 11.29
N ILE A 14 -38.24 -25.65 10.80
CA ILE A 14 -38.51 -25.90 9.38
C ILE A 14 -38.29 -24.63 8.55
N ASP A 15 -38.62 -23.46 9.10
CA ASP A 15 -38.42 -22.17 8.44
C ASP A 15 -36.92 -21.82 8.32
N MET A 16 -36.16 -22.00 9.40
CA MET A 16 -34.69 -21.84 9.36
C MET A 16 -33.99 -22.83 8.41
N ALA A 17 -34.55 -24.02 8.21
CA ALA A 17 -33.98 -25.01 7.28
C ALA A 17 -34.29 -24.71 5.79
N LYS A 18 -35.19 -23.76 5.50
CA LYS A 18 -35.54 -23.32 4.15
C LYS A 18 -34.70 -22.14 3.66
N ASP A 19 -34.00 -21.44 4.56
CA ASP A 19 -33.04 -20.42 4.20
C ASP A 19 -31.78 -21.08 3.61
N ASP A 20 -31.68 -21.08 2.28
CA ASP A 20 -30.53 -21.60 1.55
C ASP A 20 -29.37 -20.58 1.47
N GLY A 21 -29.47 -19.46 2.20
CA GLY A 21 -28.51 -18.37 2.23
C GLY A 21 -28.44 -17.58 0.92
N ARG A 22 -29.40 -17.78 0.01
CA ARG A 22 -29.47 -17.08 -1.28
C ARG A 22 -30.46 -15.93 -1.27
N ASP A 23 -31.07 -15.66 -0.12
CA ASP A 23 -31.87 -14.46 0.07
C ASP A 23 -31.02 -13.23 -0.25
N LYS A 24 -31.57 -12.37 -1.11
CA LYS A 24 -30.94 -11.11 -1.47
C LYS A 24 -30.90 -10.26 -0.22
N LEU A 25 -29.72 -10.17 0.41
CA LEU A 25 -29.48 -9.27 1.53
C LEU A 25 -29.85 -7.84 1.12
N ASP A 26 -30.54 -7.12 2.02
CA ASP A 26 -31.03 -5.77 1.78
C ASP A 26 -29.92 -4.84 1.26
N GLU A 27 -30.25 -4.02 0.26
CA GLU A 27 -29.31 -3.03 -0.29
C GLU A 27 -28.73 -2.16 0.83
N GLY A 28 -27.42 -2.29 1.09
CA GLY A 28 -26.73 -1.62 2.19
C GLY A 28 -26.17 -2.53 3.28
N TRP A 29 -26.36 -3.85 3.17
CA TRP A 29 -25.75 -4.85 4.07
C TRP A 29 -24.21 -4.86 4.02
N ALA A 30 -23.62 -4.51 2.88
CA ALA A 30 -22.18 -4.38 2.71
C ALA A 30 -21.71 -2.95 2.99
N LEU A 31 -20.61 -2.82 3.74
CA LEU A 31 -19.91 -1.53 3.87
C LEU A 31 -19.58 -1.01 2.47
N ARG A 32 -19.94 0.24 2.18
CA ARG A 32 -19.52 0.91 0.94
C ARG A 32 -18.00 0.85 0.87
N SER A 33 -17.45 0.48 -0.29
CA SER A 33 -16.01 0.30 -0.47
C SER A 33 -15.26 1.49 0.11
N MET A 34 -14.29 1.21 0.99
CA MET A 34 -13.58 2.24 1.74
C MET A 34 -12.88 3.20 0.77
N LYS A 35 -12.93 4.50 1.09
CA LYS A 35 -12.20 5.57 0.40
C LYS A 35 -10.77 5.08 0.10
N LYS A 36 -10.35 5.14 -1.16
CA LYS A 36 -8.93 5.01 -1.52
C LYS A 36 -8.14 5.96 -0.62
N ALA A 37 -7.11 5.46 0.05
CA ALA A 37 -6.26 6.28 0.92
C ALA A 37 -5.86 7.53 0.12
N ALA A 38 -6.19 8.71 0.64
CA ALA A 38 -5.84 9.94 -0.03
C ALA A 38 -4.31 9.96 -0.24
N PRO A 39 -3.82 10.45 -1.40
CA PRO A 39 -2.39 10.61 -1.60
C PRO A 39 -1.78 11.39 -0.42
N TYR A 40 -0.58 10.99 0.01
CA TYR A 40 0.11 11.63 1.14
C TYR A 40 0.11 13.16 0.99
N SER A 41 0.06 13.89 2.12
CA SER A 41 0.09 15.36 2.09
C SER A 41 1.28 15.86 1.28
N VAL A 42 1.05 16.87 0.45
CA VAL A 42 2.07 17.47 -0.42
C VAL A 42 3.28 17.95 0.40
N ASN A 43 3.03 18.50 1.59
CA ASN A 43 4.08 19.00 2.48
C ASN A 43 4.97 17.85 2.99
N ALA A 44 4.36 16.74 3.40
CA ALA A 44 5.09 15.59 3.90
C ALA A 44 5.88 14.88 2.78
N LYS A 45 5.31 14.78 1.57
CA LYS A 45 6.03 14.28 0.40
C LYS A 45 7.27 15.12 0.09
N LYS A 46 7.10 16.44 -0.05
CA LYS A 46 8.21 17.37 -0.32
C LYS A 46 9.30 17.30 0.75
N PHE A 47 8.92 17.17 2.02
CA PHE A 47 9.89 17.02 3.10
C PHE A 47 10.75 15.76 2.92
N VAL A 48 10.11 14.62 2.64
CA VAL A 48 10.79 13.34 2.43
C VAL A 48 11.69 13.39 1.20
N GLU A 49 11.18 13.94 0.10
CA GLU A 49 11.91 14.14 -1.15
C GLU A 49 13.17 14.99 -0.96
N ASN A 50 13.05 16.16 -0.33
CA ASN A 50 14.20 17.01 -0.02
C ASN A 50 15.24 16.27 0.81
N LYS A 51 14.81 15.49 1.82
CA LYS A 51 15.72 14.73 2.67
C LYS A 51 16.39 13.56 1.97
N PHE A 52 15.75 12.97 0.96
CA PHE A 52 16.38 11.95 0.13
C PHE A 52 17.36 12.56 -0.86
N ASN A 53 17.03 13.70 -1.48
CA ASN A 53 17.93 14.43 -2.37
C ASN A 53 19.19 14.90 -1.63
N ASP A 54 19.03 15.50 -0.43
CA ASP A 54 20.15 15.83 0.46
C ASP A 54 21.04 14.60 0.73
N GLY A 55 20.43 13.42 0.90
CA GLY A 55 21.13 12.17 1.13
C GLY A 55 21.89 11.66 -0.10
N MET A 56 21.35 11.86 -1.30
CA MET A 56 22.01 11.49 -2.56
C MET A 56 23.28 12.30 -2.78
N GLU A 57 23.26 13.62 -2.52
CA GLU A 57 24.45 14.47 -2.61
C GLU A 57 25.57 14.03 -1.64
N ASN A 58 25.18 13.53 -0.45
CA ASN A 58 26.09 13.04 0.56
C ASN A 58 26.45 11.55 0.41
N GLY A 59 25.97 10.88 -0.66
CA GLY A 59 26.26 9.47 -0.97
C GLY A 59 25.57 8.45 -0.06
N ARG A 60 24.61 8.87 0.78
CA ARG A 60 23.85 7.97 1.66
C ARG A 60 22.40 8.40 1.79
N LYS A 61 21.49 7.51 1.40
CA LYS A 61 20.04 7.68 1.62
C LYS A 61 19.74 7.85 3.11
N MET A 62 18.83 8.77 3.41
CA MET A 62 18.31 8.96 4.76
C MET A 62 17.55 7.71 5.22
N ASP A 63 17.75 7.31 6.48
CA ASP A 63 16.97 6.23 7.08
C ASP A 63 15.49 6.68 7.26
N PRO A 64 14.49 5.91 6.78
CA PRO A 64 13.08 6.25 6.96
C PRO A 64 12.66 6.51 8.41
N ALA A 65 13.28 5.84 9.39
CA ALA A 65 12.99 6.08 10.81
C ALA A 65 13.50 7.46 11.27
N GLU A 66 14.66 7.90 10.78
CA GLU A 66 15.18 9.24 11.07
C GLU A 66 14.36 10.31 10.37
N ALA A 67 13.93 10.07 9.13
CA ALA A 67 13.03 10.97 8.41
C ALA A 67 11.70 11.17 9.15
N GLU A 68 11.10 10.11 9.70
CA GLU A 68 9.91 10.21 10.55
C GLU A 68 10.19 11.07 11.80
N ARG A 69 11.34 10.88 12.45
CA ARG A 69 11.73 11.65 13.64
C ARG A 69 11.85 13.14 13.32
N LEU A 70 12.54 13.47 12.23
CA LEU A 70 12.72 14.84 11.77
C LEU A 70 11.39 15.48 11.37
N MET A 71 10.51 14.72 10.71
CA MET A 71 9.19 15.20 10.33
C MET A 71 8.30 15.51 11.55
N LYS A 72 8.48 14.79 12.67
CA LYS A 72 7.78 15.09 13.93
C LYS A 72 8.27 16.38 14.60
N LEU A 73 9.53 16.75 14.37
CA LEU A 73 10.16 17.96 14.89
C LEU A 73 9.82 19.20 14.04
N ASP A 74 9.49 19.01 12.76
CA ASP A 74 9.08 20.10 11.88
C ASP A 74 7.71 20.65 12.30
N ILE A 75 7.68 21.96 12.55
CA ILE A 75 6.48 22.72 12.97
C ILE A 75 5.57 22.99 11.76
N ASN A 76 6.14 23.04 10.55
CA ASN A 76 5.40 23.33 9.33
C ASN A 76 4.52 22.15 8.89
N ILE A 77 4.83 20.94 9.35
CA ILE A 77 4.09 19.72 9.03
C ILE A 77 3.14 19.39 10.17
N LYS A 78 1.84 19.53 9.89
CA LYS A 78 0.81 19.30 10.89
C LYS A 78 0.76 17.82 11.28
N PRO A 79 0.38 17.47 12.52
CA PRO A 79 0.41 16.09 12.99
C PRO A 79 -0.33 15.07 12.10
N TYR A 80 -1.45 15.47 11.50
CA TYR A 80 -2.26 14.61 10.61
C TYR A 80 -1.69 14.46 9.19
N GLU A 81 -0.66 15.22 8.85
CA GLU A 81 0.03 15.15 7.56
C GLU A 81 1.30 14.28 7.63
N ARG A 82 1.75 13.94 8.83
CA ARG A 82 3.02 13.24 9.06
C ARG A 82 2.96 11.81 8.52
N MET A 83 4.05 11.41 7.88
CA MET A 83 4.26 10.05 7.41
C MET A 83 5.01 9.23 8.46
N ASN A 84 4.63 7.96 8.59
CA ASN A 84 5.39 6.99 9.38
C ASN A 84 6.56 6.40 8.57
N ALA A 85 7.52 5.77 9.24
CA ALA A 85 8.67 5.18 8.58
C ALA A 85 8.31 4.14 7.49
N HIS A 86 7.21 3.41 7.65
CA HIS A 86 6.77 2.43 6.66
C HIS A 86 6.27 3.12 5.38
N GLN A 87 5.46 4.18 5.51
CA GLN A 87 4.98 4.99 4.40
C GLN A 87 6.13 5.70 3.68
N ILE A 88 7.13 6.19 4.43
CA ILE A 88 8.33 6.80 3.87
C ILE A 88 9.14 5.76 3.07
N ARG A 89 9.25 4.53 3.57
CA ARG A 89 9.92 3.43 2.85
C ARG A 89 9.21 3.09 1.55
N LEU A 90 7.88 2.98 1.55
CA LEU A 90 7.10 2.71 0.35
C LEU A 90 7.29 3.85 -0.67
N LEU A 91 7.18 5.10 -0.23
CA LEU A 91 7.37 6.26 -1.09
C LEU A 91 8.78 6.28 -1.71
N SER A 92 9.82 5.95 -0.94
CA SER A 92 11.20 5.84 -1.45
C SER A 92 11.38 4.76 -2.51
N SER A 93 10.56 3.69 -2.50
CA SER A 93 10.64 2.62 -3.49
C SER A 93 10.10 3.11 -4.83
N ASP A 94 8.94 3.78 -4.79
CA ASP A 94 8.26 4.31 -5.98
C ASP A 94 9.15 5.30 -6.76
N TYR A 95 9.92 6.15 -6.04
CA TYR A 95 10.85 7.10 -6.67
C TYR A 95 12.05 6.47 -7.40
N MET A 96 12.35 5.19 -7.18
CA MET A 96 13.47 4.52 -7.86
C MET A 96 13.06 3.78 -9.14
N GLU A 97 11.78 3.48 -9.32
CA GLU A 97 11.30 2.79 -10.53
C GLU A 97 11.13 3.74 -11.72
N GLU A 98 11.17 5.06 -11.49
CA GLU A 98 10.95 6.10 -12.51
C GLU A 98 12.23 6.48 -13.29
N GLU A 99 13.41 5.97 -12.91
CA GLU A 99 14.73 6.31 -13.52
C GLU A 99 15.31 5.23 -14.45
N ILE A 100 14.52 4.24 -14.89
CA ILE A 100 14.91 3.36 -16.02
C ILE A 100 14.21 3.88 -17.27
N GLU A 101 14.61 5.06 -17.73
CA GLU A 101 14.36 5.47 -19.11
C GLU A 101 15.40 4.74 -19.98
N GLU A 102 14.93 4.04 -21.01
CA GLU A 102 15.68 3.11 -21.85
C GLU A 102 17.00 3.69 -22.37
N ASP A 103 18.12 3.30 -21.75
CA ASP A 103 19.45 3.60 -22.29
C ASP A 103 19.63 2.90 -23.64
N GLU A 104 20.03 3.73 -24.61
CA GLU A 104 20.60 3.44 -25.93
C GLU A 104 21.11 2.00 -26.12
N GLU A 105 20.68 1.37 -27.21
CA GLU A 105 21.13 0.06 -27.68
C GLU A 105 22.64 0.09 -28.02
N TYR A 106 23.50 -0.09 -27.02
CA TYR A 106 24.93 -0.31 -27.25
C TYR A 106 25.11 -1.71 -27.83
N GLU A 107 25.34 -1.78 -29.14
CA GLU A 107 25.80 -2.97 -29.84
C GLU A 107 27.13 -3.43 -29.20
N VAL A 108 27.06 -4.43 -28.32
CA VAL A 108 28.23 -5.00 -27.67
C VAL A 108 28.98 -5.81 -28.72
N GLU A 109 30.01 -5.22 -29.35
CA GLU A 109 30.92 -5.99 -30.20
C GLU A 109 31.58 -7.10 -29.37
N PHE A 110 31.25 -8.34 -29.73
CA PHE A 110 31.81 -9.56 -29.14
C PHE A 110 33.27 -9.69 -29.58
N ILE A 111 34.21 -9.10 -28.83
CA ILE A 111 35.64 -9.35 -29.03
C ILE A 111 35.95 -10.74 -28.47
N ASP A 112 36.07 -11.72 -29.35
CA ASP A 112 36.44 -13.09 -29.00
C ASP A 112 37.90 -13.12 -28.51
N ASN A 113 38.07 -13.22 -27.19
CA ASN A 113 39.37 -13.15 -26.53
C ASN A 113 39.90 -14.55 -26.15
N PHE A 114 39.58 -15.56 -26.95
CA PHE A 114 40.17 -16.89 -26.80
C PHE A 114 41.07 -17.22 -27.98
N GLY A 115 42.34 -16.82 -27.87
CA GLY A 115 43.44 -17.23 -28.75
C GLY A 115 43.62 -18.75 -28.80
N ARG A 116 42.74 -19.46 -29.51
CA ARG A 116 42.89 -20.86 -29.88
C ARG A 116 43.40 -20.94 -31.32
N GLN A 117 44.63 -21.43 -31.47
CA GLN A 117 45.09 -22.00 -32.73
C GLN A 117 44.31 -23.29 -33.01
N LYS A 118 43.71 -23.39 -34.20
CA LYS A 118 43.60 -24.63 -34.97
C LYS A 118 43.83 -24.31 -36.45
#